data_AF-A0ABD5HRQ6-F1
#
_entry.id   AF-A0ABD5HRQ6-F1
#
_cell.length_a   1.000
_cell.length_b   1.000
_cell.length_c   1.000
_cell.angle_alpha   90.00
_cell.angle_beta   90.00
_cell.angle_gamma   90.00
#
_symmetry.space_group_name_H-M   'P 1'
#
loop_
_entity.id
_entity.type
_entity.pdbx_description
1 polymer ?
#
loop_
_entity_poly.entity_id
_entity_poly.type
_entity_poly.pdbx_seq_one_letter_code
_entity_poly.pdbx_strand_id
1 'polypeptide(L)'
;MSVSVSDELQLFAQEIQRFLSPNTLRNLARDVGFVQRTSKYQAKDLVALCVWMNQNIATTSLTQLSSCLEASTEVLISPEGLNQRFNQAAVQFLQHILAELLSRKLTSSIQISSPYTSVFKRIRILDSTAFQLPDSFSFVYPGAGGCSHTAGVKIQLEYDLLSGQFLHIHTGPGKQHDRTYGSPVCPNCNNE
;
A
#
# COMPACT_ATOMS: atom_id res chain seq x y z
N MET A 1 -24.49 1.45 -13.73
CA MET A 1 -23.95 0.08 -13.86
C MET A 1 -22.97 -0.11 -12.71
N SER A 2 -23.26 -0.98 -11.75
CA SER A 2 -22.32 -1.34 -10.70
C SER A 2 -21.22 -2.20 -11.32
N VAL A 3 -20.01 -1.66 -11.39
CA VAL A 3 -18.82 -2.41 -11.79
C VAL A 3 -18.68 -3.56 -10.79
N SER A 4 -18.47 -4.79 -11.27
CA SER A 4 -18.28 -5.91 -10.34
C SER A 4 -16.91 -5.79 -9.66
N VAL A 5 -16.76 -6.33 -8.45
CA VAL A 5 -15.46 -6.34 -7.73
C VAL A 5 -14.35 -6.95 -8.60
N SER A 6 -14.69 -7.92 -9.46
CA SER A 6 -13.75 -8.52 -10.40
C SER A 6 -13.25 -7.53 -11.46
N ASP A 7 -14.13 -6.67 -11.96
CA ASP A 7 -13.79 -5.68 -12.98
C ASP A 7 -12.91 -4.55 -12.40
N GLU A 8 -13.17 -4.13 -11.16
CA GLU A 8 -12.32 -3.15 -10.45
C GLU A 8 -10.90 -3.69 -10.21
N LEU A 9 -10.79 -4.96 -9.80
CA LEU A 9 -9.49 -5.62 -9.60
C LEU A 9 -8.73 -5.78 -10.91
N GLN A 10 -9.43 -6.02 -12.02
CA GLN A 10 -8.80 -6.09 -13.34
C GLN A 10 -8.24 -4.74 -13.78
N LEU A 11 -8.98 -3.64 -13.59
CA LEU A 11 -8.48 -2.29 -13.87
C LEU A 11 -7.27 -1.95 -13.00
N PHE A 12 -7.30 -2.33 -11.73
CA PHE A 12 -6.18 -2.12 -10.82
C PHE A 12 -4.95 -2.95 -11.22
N ALA A 13 -5.12 -4.21 -11.63
CA ALA A 13 -4.04 -5.05 -12.12
C ALA A 13 -3.39 -4.48 -13.41
N GLN A 14 -4.20 -3.94 -14.32
CA GLN A 14 -3.71 -3.25 -15.52
C GLN A 14 -2.87 -2.03 -15.16
N GLU A 15 -3.30 -1.26 -14.16
CA GLU A 15 -2.55 -0.09 -13.69
C GLU A 15 -1.22 -0.48 -13.04
N ILE A 16 -1.20 -1.55 -12.24
CA ILE A 16 0.05 -2.13 -11.71
C ILE A 16 0.96 -2.53 -12.86
N GLN A 17 0.48 -3.27 -13.86
CA GLN A 17 1.30 -3.70 -14.99
C GLN A 17 1.81 -2.51 -15.82
N ARG A 18 1.01 -1.45 -15.96
CA ARG A 18 1.37 -0.24 -16.69
C ARG A 18 2.51 0.53 -16.01
N PHE A 19 2.47 0.64 -14.68
CA PHE A 19 3.42 1.47 -13.94
C PHE A 19 4.60 0.67 -13.35
N LEU A 20 4.42 -0.61 -13.06
CA LEU A 20 5.40 -1.46 -12.39
C LEU A 20 5.75 -2.66 -13.27
N SER A 21 6.81 -2.49 -14.06
CA SER A 21 7.39 -3.61 -14.81
C SER A 21 7.87 -4.72 -13.85
N PRO A 22 7.94 -5.99 -14.31
CA PRO A 22 8.49 -7.07 -13.48
C PRO A 22 9.91 -6.80 -12.96
N ASN A 23 10.71 -6.02 -13.70
CA ASN A 23 12.04 -5.61 -13.28
C ASN A 23 11.98 -4.56 -12.17
N THR A 24 11.07 -3.59 -12.27
CA THR A 24 10.81 -2.60 -11.22
C THR A 24 10.36 -3.28 -9.92
N LEU A 25 9.42 -4.22 -10.00
CA LEU A 25 8.96 -5.00 -8.85
C LEU A 25 10.10 -5.81 -8.21
N ARG A 26 10.97 -6.40 -9.03
CA ARG A 26 12.13 -7.14 -8.53
C ARG A 26 13.14 -6.23 -7.83
N ASN A 27 13.38 -5.03 -8.35
CA ASN A 27 14.30 -4.07 -7.73
C ASN A 27 13.75 -3.57 -6.40
N LEU A 28 12.48 -3.12 -6.39
CA LEU A 28 11.80 -2.72 -5.14
C LEU A 28 11.82 -3.83 -4.10
N ALA A 29 11.57 -5.08 -4.50
CA ALA A 29 11.63 -6.23 -3.61
C ALA A 29 13.04 -6.53 -3.08
N ARG A 30 14.10 -6.21 -3.83
CA ARG A 30 15.48 -6.35 -3.36
C ARG A 30 15.84 -5.26 -2.37
N ASP A 31 15.42 -4.03 -2.63
CA ASP A 31 15.72 -2.87 -1.79
C ASP A 31 15.18 -3.05 -0.37
N VAL A 32 13.99 -3.63 -0.23
CA VAL A 32 13.37 -3.97 1.07
C VAL A 32 13.76 -5.35 1.60
N GLY A 33 14.65 -6.07 0.91
CA GLY A 33 15.13 -7.38 1.35
C GLY A 33 14.13 -8.54 1.24
N PHE A 34 12.99 -8.35 0.56
CA PHE A 34 12.01 -9.42 0.30
C PHE A 34 12.57 -10.47 -0.67
N VAL A 35 13.27 -10.02 -1.73
CA VAL A 35 13.99 -10.89 -2.67
C VAL A 35 15.49 -10.77 -2.43
N GLN A 36 16.09 -11.80 -1.85
CA GLN A 36 17.54 -11.85 -1.61
C GLN A 36 18.27 -12.78 -2.59
N ARG A 37 17.57 -13.83 -3.03
CA ARG A 37 18.06 -14.80 -4.02
C ARG A 37 17.00 -15.06 -5.08
N THR A 38 17.44 -15.50 -6.26
CA THR A 38 16.52 -15.96 -7.31
C THR A 38 15.83 -17.25 -6.89
N SER A 39 14.50 -17.24 -6.86
CA SER A 39 13.65 -18.42 -6.65
C SER A 39 12.56 -18.51 -7.72
N LYS A 40 11.90 -19.67 -7.81
CA LYS A 40 10.74 -19.88 -8.68
C LYS A 40 9.63 -18.87 -8.36
N TYR A 41 9.36 -18.67 -7.08
CA TYR A 41 8.49 -17.62 -6.57
C TYR A 41 9.21 -16.26 -6.60
N GLN A 42 8.60 -15.29 -7.27
CA GLN A 42 9.11 -13.94 -7.51
C GLN A 42 8.23 -12.87 -6.87
N ALA A 43 8.74 -11.65 -6.82
CA ALA A 43 8.01 -10.48 -6.31
C ALA A 43 6.65 -10.26 -6.99
N LYS A 44 6.58 -10.46 -8.31
CA LYS A 44 5.34 -10.35 -9.08
C LYS A 44 4.27 -11.34 -8.64
N ASP A 45 4.67 -12.51 -8.14
CA ASP A 45 3.73 -13.58 -7.76
C ASP A 45 3.06 -13.25 -6.43
N LEU A 46 3.79 -12.58 -5.52
CA LEU A 46 3.20 -12.02 -4.29
C LEU A 46 2.19 -10.92 -4.61
N VAL A 47 2.53 -10.00 -5.52
CA VAL A 47 1.61 -8.93 -5.93
C VAL A 47 0.38 -9.52 -6.59
N ALA A 48 0.55 -10.46 -7.52
CA ALA A 48 -0.55 -11.14 -8.17
C ALA A 48 -1.42 -11.85 -7.13
N LEU A 49 -0.84 -12.55 -6.15
CA LEU A 49 -1.60 -13.19 -5.08
C LEU A 49 -2.41 -12.16 -4.28
N CYS A 50 -1.75 -11.10 -3.77
CA CYS A 50 -2.38 -10.08 -2.93
C CYS A 50 -3.48 -9.28 -3.65
N VAL A 51 -3.30 -9.02 -4.94
CA VAL A 51 -4.20 -8.17 -5.72
C VAL A 51 -5.31 -8.97 -6.39
N TRP A 52 -4.98 -10.12 -6.97
CA TRP A 52 -5.91 -10.93 -7.76
C TRP A 52 -6.76 -11.86 -6.88
N MET A 53 -6.18 -12.41 -5.82
CA MET A 53 -6.87 -13.38 -4.94
C MET A 53 -7.54 -12.72 -3.74
N ASN A 54 -7.65 -11.39 -3.78
CA ASN A 54 -8.04 -10.49 -2.68
C ASN A 54 -9.38 -10.83 -2.03
N GLN A 55 -10.27 -11.61 -2.64
CA GLN A 55 -11.59 -11.83 -2.05
C GLN A 55 -11.54 -12.55 -0.70
N ASN A 56 -10.49 -13.30 -0.36
CA ASN A 56 -10.41 -14.03 0.91
C ASN A 56 -8.97 -14.42 1.33
N ILE A 57 -7.92 -13.67 1.03
CA ILE A 57 -6.54 -14.11 1.35
C ILE A 57 -6.35 -14.38 2.85
N ALA A 58 -7.00 -13.59 3.71
CA ALA A 58 -6.92 -13.76 5.15
C ALA A 58 -7.70 -14.99 5.68
N THR A 59 -8.67 -15.50 4.92
CA THR A 59 -9.59 -16.58 5.35
C THR A 59 -9.39 -17.87 4.56
N THR A 60 -8.76 -17.80 3.40
CA THR A 60 -8.43 -18.93 2.52
C THR A 60 -7.23 -19.67 3.07
N SER A 61 -7.26 -21.00 3.05
CA SER A 61 -6.14 -21.78 3.57
C SER A 61 -4.89 -21.62 2.69
N LEU A 62 -3.70 -21.76 3.30
CA LEU A 62 -2.43 -21.73 2.57
C LEU A 62 -2.37 -22.79 1.45
N THR A 63 -3.01 -23.93 1.65
CA THR A 63 -3.12 -24.98 0.62
C THR A 63 -3.90 -24.48 -0.60
N GLN A 64 -5.07 -23.89 -0.38
CA GLN A 64 -5.88 -23.30 -1.44
C GLN A 64 -5.14 -22.17 -2.14
N LEU A 65 -4.51 -21.26 -1.39
CA LEU A 65 -3.71 -20.17 -1.96
C LEU A 65 -2.56 -20.70 -2.83
N SER A 66 -1.85 -21.74 -2.39
CA SER A 66 -0.76 -22.35 -3.16
C SER A 66 -1.25 -23.00 -4.46
N SER A 67 -2.36 -23.75 -4.41
CA SER A 67 -2.95 -24.38 -5.60
C SER A 67 -3.49 -23.35 -6.60
N CYS A 68 -4.08 -22.27 -6.10
CA CYS A 68 -4.61 -21.20 -6.95
C CYS A 68 -3.48 -20.38 -7.59
N LEU A 69 -2.37 -20.17 -6.86
CA LEU A 69 -1.16 -19.55 -7.40
C LEU A 69 -0.52 -20.42 -8.49
N GLU A 70 -0.43 -21.73 -8.26
CA GLU A 70 0.07 -22.69 -9.25
C GLU A 70 -0.79 -22.66 -10.52
N ALA A 71 -2.12 -22.71 -10.38
CA ALA A 71 -3.05 -22.69 -11.51
C ALA A 71 -2.98 -21.37 -12.34
N SER A 72 -2.64 -20.25 -11.72
CA SER A 72 -2.64 -18.92 -12.36
C SER A 72 -1.27 -18.49 -12.88
N THR A 73 -0.19 -18.94 -12.26
CA THR A 73 1.19 -18.48 -12.58
C THR A 73 2.15 -19.60 -12.97
N GLU A 74 1.71 -20.86 -12.89
CA GLU A 74 2.54 -22.08 -13.07
C GLU A 74 3.69 -22.20 -12.05
N VAL A 75 3.69 -21.34 -11.02
CA VAL A 75 4.72 -21.36 -9.97
C VAL A 75 4.33 -22.35 -8.88
N LEU A 76 5.13 -23.40 -8.77
CA LEU A 76 5.04 -24.38 -7.68
C LEU A 76 5.67 -23.82 -6.39
N ILE A 77 4.85 -23.65 -5.35
CA ILE A 77 5.28 -23.32 -3.99
C ILE A 77 4.51 -24.17 -2.98
N SER A 78 5.18 -24.67 -1.94
CA SER A 78 4.49 -25.38 -0.87
C SER A 78 3.71 -24.39 0.03
N PRO A 79 2.64 -24.83 0.71
CA PRO A 79 1.90 -24.00 1.68
C PRO A 79 2.82 -23.39 2.75
N GLU A 80 3.75 -24.19 3.27
CA GLU A 80 4.75 -23.75 4.25
C GLU A 80 5.72 -22.72 3.65
N GLY A 81 6.17 -22.96 2.41
CA GLY A 81 7.02 -22.02 1.69
C GLY A 81 6.32 -20.69 1.43
N LEU A 82 5.02 -20.72 1.15
CA LEU A 82 4.19 -19.52 0.98
C LEU A 82 4.03 -18.77 2.30
N ASN A 83 3.77 -19.48 3.41
CA ASN A 83 3.68 -18.88 4.75
C ASN A 83 4.95 -18.10 5.11
N GLN A 84 6.12 -18.67 4.84
CA GLN A 84 7.41 -17.99 5.10
C GLN A 84 7.61 -16.71 4.27
N ARG A 85 6.89 -16.55 3.16
CA ARG A 85 6.89 -15.30 2.37
C ARG A 85 5.98 -14.23 2.95
N PHE A 86 5.01 -14.57 3.79
CA PHE A 86 4.25 -13.60 4.55
C PHE A 86 5.04 -13.15 5.78
N ASN A 87 5.86 -12.12 5.59
CA ASN A 87 6.74 -11.58 6.63
C ASN A 87 6.81 -10.05 6.55
N GLN A 88 7.59 -9.45 7.45
CA GLN A 88 7.72 -7.99 7.53
C GLN A 88 8.25 -7.36 6.23
N ALA A 89 9.16 -8.03 5.52
CA ALA A 89 9.69 -7.53 4.25
C ALA A 89 8.61 -7.54 3.15
N ALA A 90 7.68 -8.50 3.17
CA ALA A 90 6.53 -8.49 2.27
C ALA A 90 5.59 -7.31 2.55
N VAL A 91 5.36 -6.97 3.82
CA VAL A 91 4.57 -5.78 4.20
C VAL A 91 5.25 -4.50 3.69
N GLN A 92 6.55 -4.35 3.94
CA GLN A 92 7.32 -3.19 3.46
C GLN A 92 7.32 -3.09 1.94
N PHE A 93 7.44 -4.24 1.25
CA PHE A 93 7.38 -4.31 -0.20
C PHE A 93 6.03 -3.79 -0.74
N LEU A 94 4.92 -4.23 -0.18
CA LEU A 94 3.58 -3.78 -0.58
C LEU A 94 3.37 -2.28 -0.26
N GLN A 95 3.91 -1.79 0.86
CA GLN A 95 3.90 -0.36 1.18
C GLN A 95 4.68 0.47 0.16
N HIS A 96 5.85 0.00 -0.29
CA HIS A 96 6.64 0.68 -1.33
C HIS A 96 5.93 0.67 -2.68
N ILE A 97 5.28 -0.44 -3.05
CA ILE A 97 4.45 -0.51 -4.26
C ILE A 97 3.34 0.55 -4.20
N LEU A 98 2.61 0.62 -3.09
CA LEU A 98 1.55 1.61 -2.92
C LEU A 98 2.10 3.04 -3.06
N ALA A 99 3.23 3.34 -2.40
CA ALA A 99 3.86 4.65 -2.46
C ALA A 99 4.30 5.03 -3.88
N GLU A 100 4.89 4.09 -4.62
CA GLU A 100 5.34 4.29 -6.00
C GLU A 100 4.14 4.52 -6.95
N LEU A 101 3.08 3.73 -6.81
CA LEU A 101 1.87 3.87 -7.62
C LEU A 101 1.19 5.22 -7.39
N LEU A 102 1.02 5.62 -6.13
CA LEU A 102 0.45 6.91 -5.77
C LEU A 102 1.29 8.04 -6.36
N SER A 103 2.61 7.99 -6.16
CA SER A 103 3.55 9.01 -6.66
C SER A 103 3.43 9.20 -8.16
N ARG A 104 3.45 8.10 -8.93
CA ARG A 104 3.33 8.18 -10.40
C ARG A 104 1.99 8.73 -10.86
N LYS A 105 0.89 8.36 -10.20
CA LYS A 105 -0.45 8.84 -10.56
C LYS A 105 -0.58 10.36 -10.34
N LEU A 106 -0.10 10.89 -9.23
CA LEU A 106 -0.17 12.33 -8.96
C LEU A 106 0.83 13.16 -9.79
N THR A 107 2.08 12.72 -9.94
CA THR A 107 3.04 13.44 -10.78
C THR A 107 2.58 13.56 -12.23
N SER A 108 1.83 12.57 -12.74
CA SER A 108 1.24 12.63 -14.09
C SER A 108 0.08 13.62 -14.24
N SER A 109 -0.54 14.04 -13.13
CA SER A 109 -1.79 14.83 -13.14
C SER A 109 -1.64 16.26 -12.65
N ILE A 110 -0.56 16.60 -11.93
CA ILE A 110 -0.45 17.87 -11.21
C ILE A 110 0.88 18.56 -11.55
N GLN A 111 0.87 19.37 -12.61
CA GLN A 111 1.68 20.59 -12.67
C GLN A 111 0.72 21.77 -12.65
N ILE A 112 0.36 22.20 -11.45
CA ILE A 112 -0.45 23.41 -11.29
C ILE A 112 0.48 24.60 -11.54
N SER A 113 0.55 25.05 -12.79
CA SER A 113 1.08 26.37 -13.12
C SER A 113 0.10 27.41 -12.58
N SER A 114 0.31 27.84 -11.33
CA SER A 114 -0.58 28.79 -10.66
C SER A 114 0.16 30.06 -10.25
N PRO A 115 -0.51 31.23 -10.28
CA PRO A 115 0.00 32.47 -9.69
C PRO A 115 0.40 32.31 -8.20
N TYR A 116 -0.14 31.31 -7.49
CA TYR A 116 0.20 31.03 -6.10
C TYR A 116 1.65 30.57 -5.90
N THR A 117 2.34 30.12 -6.95
CA THR A 117 3.78 29.79 -6.89
C THR A 117 4.66 31.00 -6.54
N SER A 118 4.17 32.22 -6.78
CA SER A 118 4.84 33.46 -6.37
C SER A 118 4.61 33.83 -4.91
N VAL A 119 3.54 33.31 -4.29
CA VAL A 119 3.09 33.66 -2.94
C VAL A 119 3.51 32.61 -1.92
N PHE A 120 3.30 31.33 -2.25
CA PHE A 120 3.60 30.21 -1.37
C PHE A 120 4.78 29.40 -1.92
N LYS A 121 5.81 29.20 -1.09
CA LYS A 121 6.94 28.33 -1.44
C LYS A 121 6.56 26.85 -1.50
N ARG A 122 5.56 26.44 -0.71
CA ARG A 122 5.07 25.06 -0.62
C ARG A 122 3.63 25.06 -0.10
N ILE A 123 2.79 24.19 -0.68
CA ILE A 123 1.42 23.95 -0.19
C ILE A 123 1.33 22.47 0.16
N ARG A 124 1.36 22.13 1.45
CA ARG A 124 1.32 20.75 1.95
C ARG A 124 -0.12 20.40 2.29
N ILE A 125 -0.62 19.31 1.73
CA ILE A 125 -1.93 18.77 2.06
C ILE A 125 -1.72 17.45 2.77
N LEU A 126 -2.24 17.38 3.98
CA LEU A 126 -2.27 16.18 4.79
C LEU A 126 -3.69 15.61 4.74
N ASP A 127 -3.80 14.35 4.35
CA ASP A 127 -5.05 13.61 4.33
C ASP A 127 -4.84 12.21 4.94
N SER A 128 -5.93 11.59 5.36
CA SER A 128 -5.88 10.23 5.88
C SER A 128 -7.09 9.40 5.47
N THR A 129 -6.85 8.11 5.22
CA THR A 129 -7.90 7.12 5.00
C THR A 129 -7.75 6.01 6.03
N ALA A 130 -8.85 5.64 6.69
CA ALA A 130 -8.86 4.59 7.69
C ALA A 130 -9.88 3.51 7.36
N PHE A 131 -9.56 2.27 7.71
CA PHE A 131 -10.44 1.12 7.54
C PHE A 131 -10.32 0.16 8.74
N GLN A 132 -11.39 -0.56 9.01
CA GLN A 132 -11.50 -1.49 10.14
C GLN A 132 -10.83 -2.82 9.81
N LEU A 133 -10.28 -3.47 10.83
CA LEU A 133 -9.74 -4.81 10.75
C LEU A 133 -10.46 -5.74 11.74
N PRO A 134 -10.39 -7.06 11.55
CA PRO A 134 -10.82 -8.01 12.58
C PRO A 134 -10.12 -7.76 13.92
N ASP A 135 -10.85 -7.95 15.02
CA ASP A 135 -10.37 -7.64 16.37
C ASP A 135 -9.13 -8.44 16.81
N SER A 136 -8.86 -9.56 16.15
CA SER A 136 -7.62 -10.34 16.31
C SER A 136 -6.35 -9.54 16.02
N PHE A 137 -6.45 -8.45 15.24
CA PHE A 137 -5.32 -7.58 14.90
C PHE A 137 -5.14 -6.39 15.87
N SER A 138 -5.98 -6.25 16.90
CA SER A 138 -5.97 -5.09 17.81
C SER A 138 -4.64 -4.87 18.54
N PHE A 139 -3.86 -5.94 18.76
CA PHE A 139 -2.53 -5.84 19.36
C PHE A 139 -1.53 -5.08 18.47
N VAL A 140 -1.57 -5.32 17.15
CA VAL A 140 -0.65 -4.71 16.18
C VAL A 140 -1.22 -3.40 15.62
N TYR A 141 -2.53 -3.36 15.40
CA TYR A 141 -3.24 -2.25 14.78
C TYR A 141 -4.42 -1.79 15.65
N PRO A 142 -4.15 -1.14 16.80
CA PRO A 142 -5.22 -0.65 17.66
C PRO A 142 -6.09 0.39 16.94
N GLY A 143 -7.40 0.18 17.00
CA GLY A 143 -8.42 1.06 16.44
C GLY A 143 -8.60 2.35 17.24
N ALA A 144 -9.22 3.34 16.61
CA ALA A 144 -9.69 4.54 17.31
C ALA A 144 -10.89 4.16 18.21
N GLY A 145 -10.91 4.66 19.45
CA GLY A 145 -12.05 4.44 20.33
C GLY A 145 -13.33 5.03 19.74
N GLY A 146 -14.47 4.35 19.91
CA GLY A 146 -15.78 4.80 19.43
C GLY A 146 -16.33 4.06 18.20
N CYS A 147 -15.62 3.07 17.66
CA CYS A 147 -16.13 2.14 16.66
C CYS A 147 -16.50 0.78 17.26
N SER A 148 -17.28 -0.03 16.54
CA SER A 148 -17.63 -1.41 16.94
C SER A 148 -16.42 -2.35 17.02
N HIS A 149 -15.37 -2.07 16.25
CA HIS A 149 -14.14 -2.86 16.21
C HIS A 149 -12.99 -2.16 16.95
N THR A 150 -12.21 -2.97 17.66
CA THR A 150 -11.04 -2.61 18.45
C THR A 150 -9.76 -2.53 17.62
N ALA A 151 -9.79 -2.99 16.37
CA ALA A 151 -8.68 -2.96 15.43
C ALA A 151 -8.97 -2.09 14.20
N GLY A 152 -7.96 -1.36 13.73
CA GLY A 152 -8.07 -0.55 12.52
C GLY A 152 -6.72 -0.08 12.02
N VAL A 153 -6.63 0.12 10.70
CA VAL A 153 -5.46 0.68 10.02
C VAL A 153 -5.81 2.06 9.47
N LYS A 154 -4.83 2.95 9.53
CA LYS A 154 -4.88 4.26 8.89
C LYS A 154 -3.69 4.42 7.96
N ILE A 155 -3.96 4.90 6.76
CA ILE A 155 -2.97 5.36 5.81
C ILE A 155 -3.00 6.88 5.84
N GLN A 156 -1.91 7.47 6.32
CA GLN A 156 -1.68 8.91 6.34
C GLN A 156 -0.83 9.30 5.15
N LEU A 157 -1.22 10.39 4.52
CA LEU A 157 -0.68 10.80 3.25
C LEU A 157 -0.45 12.31 3.27
N GLU A 158 0.78 12.71 2.97
CA GLU A 158 1.15 14.10 2.85
C GLU A 158 1.76 14.35 1.48
N TYR A 159 1.19 15.31 0.76
CA TYR A 159 1.66 15.69 -0.56
C TYR A 159 1.85 17.19 -0.68
N ASP A 160 2.86 17.59 -1.44
CA ASP A 160 3.11 18.96 -1.83
C ASP A 160 2.40 19.25 -3.15
N LEU A 161 1.36 20.07 -3.09
CA LEU A 161 0.49 20.40 -4.21
C LEU A 161 1.27 21.13 -5.32
N LEU A 162 2.28 21.94 -4.98
CA LEU A 162 3.02 22.72 -5.98
C LEU A 162 4.02 21.88 -6.77
N SER A 163 4.70 20.95 -6.10
CA SER A 163 5.65 20.05 -6.76
C SER A 163 5.02 18.76 -7.29
N GLY A 164 3.80 18.43 -6.83
CA GLY A 164 3.13 17.17 -7.16
C GLY A 164 3.82 15.93 -6.55
N GLN A 165 4.63 16.13 -5.50
CA GLN A 165 5.41 15.07 -4.85
C GLN A 165 4.80 14.67 -3.50
N PHE A 166 4.88 13.38 -3.18
CA PHE A 166 4.61 12.90 -1.83
C PHE A 166 5.78 13.21 -0.91
N LEU A 167 5.46 13.75 0.25
CA LEU A 167 6.41 13.98 1.32
C LEU A 167 6.43 12.77 2.26
N HIS A 168 5.25 12.26 2.62
CA HIS A 168 5.11 11.13 3.52
C HIS A 168 3.91 10.25 3.17
N ILE A 169 4.10 8.93 3.17
CA ILE A 169 3.05 7.93 3.12
C ILE A 169 3.31 6.97 4.28
N HIS A 170 2.43 6.95 5.26
CA HIS A 170 2.59 6.18 6.49
C HIS A 170 1.37 5.30 6.73
N THR A 171 1.59 4.00 6.84
CA THR A 171 0.55 3.04 7.22
C THR A 171 0.76 2.65 8.68
N GLY A 172 -0.24 2.90 9.53
CA GLY A 172 -0.15 2.66 10.95
C GLY A 172 -1.49 2.37 11.63
N PRO A 173 -1.50 2.36 12.98
CA PRO A 173 -2.71 2.11 13.76
C PRO A 173 -3.80 3.16 13.52
N GLY A 174 -5.05 2.70 13.48
CA GLY A 174 -6.24 3.54 13.30
C GLY A 174 -6.43 4.58 14.41
N LYS A 175 -5.92 4.30 15.62
CA LYS A 175 -5.98 5.19 16.78
C LYS A 175 -5.24 6.52 16.59
N GLN A 176 -4.31 6.61 15.64
CA GLN A 176 -3.49 7.81 15.48
C GLN A 176 -4.33 8.98 14.97
N HIS A 177 -4.40 10.08 15.73
CA HIS A 177 -5.15 11.28 15.34
C HIS A 177 -4.37 12.16 14.37
N ASP A 178 -5.04 12.69 13.36
CA ASP A 178 -4.44 13.49 12.30
C ASP A 178 -3.84 14.79 12.84
N ARG A 179 -4.49 15.40 13.85
CA ARG A 179 -3.98 16.56 14.58
C ARG A 179 -2.58 16.33 15.17
N THR A 180 -2.34 15.13 15.69
CA THR A 180 -1.05 14.80 16.35
C THR A 180 -0.01 14.39 15.32
N TYR A 181 -0.43 13.92 14.14
CA TYR A 181 0.47 13.51 13.06
C TYR A 181 1.13 14.69 12.36
N GLY A 182 0.39 15.78 12.11
CA GLY A 182 0.94 16.97 11.43
C GLY A 182 2.03 17.70 12.22
N SER A 183 2.01 17.60 13.55
CA SER A 183 2.93 18.33 14.44
C SER A 183 4.42 17.93 14.30
N PRO A 184 4.81 16.64 14.34
CA PRO A 184 6.21 16.23 14.16
C PRO A 184 6.70 16.29 12.70
N VAL A 185 5.79 16.18 11.71
CA VAL A 185 6.13 16.17 10.28
C VAL A 185 6.26 17.58 9.69
N CYS A 186 5.77 18.59 10.42
CA CYS A 186 5.88 20.00 10.09
C CYS A 186 6.09 20.86 11.35
N PRO A 187 7.31 20.91 11.91
CA PRO A 187 7.60 21.68 13.15
C PRO A 187 7.29 23.18 13.03
N ASN A 188 7.16 23.71 11.82
CA ASN A 188 6.88 25.13 11.55
C ASN A 188 5.40 25.45 11.28
N CYS A 189 4.50 24.46 11.28
CA CYS A 189 3.06 24.70 11.08
C CYS A 189 2.30 25.02 12.37
N ASN A 190 2.94 24.89 13.55
CA ASN A 190 2.31 25.09 14.85
C ASN A 190 2.54 26.49 15.44
N ASN A 191 3.02 27.46 14.65
CA ASN A 191 3.10 28.86 15.09
C ASN A 191 1.86 29.62 14.59
N GLU A 192 0.73 29.38 15.26
CA GLU A 192 -0.37 30.34 15.39
C GLU A 192 -0.80 30.41 16.86
#